data_AF-A0A6I3T4R8-F1
#
_entry.id   AF-A0A6I3T4R8-F1
#
_cell.length_a   1.000
_cell.length_b   1.000
_cell.length_c   1.000
_cell.angle_alpha   90.00
_cell.angle_beta   90.00
_cell.angle_gamma   90.00
#
_symmetry.space_group_name_H-M   'P 1'
#
loop_
_entity.id
_entity.type
_entity.pdbx_description
1 polymer ?
#
loop_
_entity_poly.entity_id
_entity_poly.type
_entity_poly.pdbx_seq_one_letter_code
_entity_poly.pdbx_strand_id
1 'polypeptide(L)'
;IVIGALYNGQGEGGHAPTPGGQAADGDDPAAVFQPAGDHAPSAQGNLAAGNSPVWHGASSANDGHRNAAAQWGVRTKEFGGSGYNQLLFDDTDAQGRVQLRSTHAGSELSLGHLIHSADNYRGSLRGQGAELRTDAYGAVRGGAGLLVSSYKVAHGATNRDPAGDNAAGIALMKQAVKLGETFSEAAKTHQTVALA
;
A
#
# COMPACT_ATOMS: atom_id res chain seq x y z
N ILE A 1 26.66 -3.58 4.99
CA ILE A 1 25.25 -3.74 4.52
C ILE A 1 25.02 -5.23 4.41
N VAL A 2 24.25 -5.82 5.33
CA VAL A 2 23.91 -7.24 5.24
C VAL A 2 22.73 -7.36 4.28
N ILE A 3 22.99 -7.89 3.10
CA ILE A 3 21.98 -8.19 2.07
C ILE A 3 21.69 -9.68 2.18
N GLY A 4 20.61 -10.03 2.89
CA GLY A 4 20.11 -11.40 3.02
C GLY A 4 20.54 -12.11 4.31
N ALA A 5 19.56 -12.66 5.03
CA ALA A 5 19.76 -13.69 6.03
C ALA A 5 19.42 -15.04 5.39
N LEU A 6 20.35 -16.00 5.49
CA LEU A 6 20.12 -17.37 5.07
C LEU A 6 19.15 -18.03 6.06
N TYR A 7 17.93 -18.35 5.59
CA TYR A 7 16.93 -19.06 6.38
C TYR A 7 17.13 -20.57 6.22
N ASN A 8 17.42 -21.27 7.32
CA ASN A 8 17.60 -22.72 7.35
C ASN A 8 16.34 -23.49 7.81
N GLY A 9 15.16 -22.89 7.71
CA GLY A 9 13.90 -23.65 7.71
C GLY A 9 13.24 -23.90 9.06
N GLN A 10 13.68 -23.31 10.18
CA GLN A 10 13.00 -23.48 11.47
C GLN A 10 12.73 -22.16 12.19
N GLY A 11 11.46 -21.97 12.59
CA GLY A 11 10.97 -20.80 13.32
C GLY A 11 10.31 -21.15 14.66
N GLU A 12 9.93 -20.14 15.49
CA GLU A 12 9.37 -20.30 16.87
C GLU A 12 8.07 -21.09 16.95
N GLY A 13 7.41 -21.40 15.82
CA GLY A 13 6.28 -22.33 15.78
C GLY A 13 6.66 -23.81 15.57
N GLY A 14 7.96 -24.15 15.49
CA GLY A 14 8.43 -25.50 15.23
C GLY A 14 8.95 -26.19 16.50
N HIS A 15 8.49 -27.41 16.79
CA HIS A 15 9.04 -28.23 17.87
C HIS A 15 10.52 -28.58 17.61
N ALA A 16 11.35 -28.59 18.66
CA ALA A 16 12.65 -29.24 18.61
C ALA A 16 12.45 -30.76 18.37
N PRO A 17 13.25 -31.42 17.51
CA PRO A 17 13.16 -32.87 17.35
C PRO A 17 13.49 -33.55 18.68
N THR A 18 12.51 -34.21 19.30
CA THR A 18 12.81 -35.13 20.41
C THR A 18 13.52 -36.36 19.85
N PRO A 19 14.60 -36.86 20.47
CA PRO A 19 15.14 -38.17 20.14
C PRO A 19 14.03 -39.23 20.27
N GLY A 20 13.58 -39.80 19.15
CA GLY A 20 12.64 -40.94 19.16
C GLY A 20 11.16 -40.64 18.88
N GLY A 21 10.80 -39.48 18.32
CA GLY A 21 9.45 -39.29 17.75
C GLY A 21 8.29 -39.19 18.76
N GLN A 22 8.54 -38.68 19.97
CA GLN A 22 7.47 -38.35 20.91
C GLN A 22 7.04 -36.88 20.75
N ALA A 23 5.74 -36.60 20.89
CA ALA A 23 5.23 -35.23 20.88
C ALA A 23 5.69 -34.49 22.15
N ALA A 24 6.10 -33.22 22.02
CA ALA A 24 6.35 -32.37 23.17
C ALA A 24 5.01 -32.04 23.87
N ASP A 25 4.91 -32.29 25.17
CA ASP A 25 3.71 -32.03 25.95
C ASP A 25 3.42 -30.52 26.07
N GLY A 26 2.19 -30.12 25.74
CA GLY A 26 1.43 -29.15 26.55
C GLY A 26 1.36 -27.68 26.13
N ASP A 27 2.21 -27.17 25.24
CA ASP A 27 2.13 -25.76 24.82
C ASP A 27 1.42 -25.61 23.46
N ASP A 28 0.41 -24.75 23.38
CA ASP A 28 -0.23 -24.35 22.11
C ASP A 28 0.79 -23.59 21.25
N PRO A 29 1.31 -24.19 20.16
CA PRO A 29 2.36 -23.58 19.33
C PRO A 29 1.90 -22.27 18.66
N ALA A 30 0.59 -22.05 18.55
CA ALA A 30 -0.01 -20.85 17.98
C ALA A 30 -0.14 -19.70 19.00
N ALA A 31 -0.01 -19.97 20.31
CA ALA A 31 -0.20 -18.97 21.35
C ALA A 31 0.87 -17.85 21.33
N VAL A 32 2.05 -18.09 20.75
CA VAL A 32 3.07 -17.05 20.51
C VAL A 32 2.73 -16.15 19.32
N PHE A 33 1.92 -16.63 18.38
CA PHE A 33 1.36 -15.88 17.26
C PHE A 33 -0.01 -15.26 17.60
N GLN A 34 -0.21 -14.80 18.86
CA GLN A 34 -1.42 -14.06 19.30
C GLN A 34 -1.98 -13.16 18.19
N PRO A 35 -3.32 -13.03 18.06
CA PRO A 35 -3.95 -12.53 16.84
C PRO A 35 -3.43 -11.15 16.46
N ALA A 36 -2.76 -11.07 15.30
CA ALA A 36 -2.51 -9.79 14.65
C ALA A 36 -3.84 -9.16 14.24
N GLY A 37 -3.90 -7.84 14.24
CA GLY A 37 -5.09 -7.09 13.84
C GLY A 37 -4.72 -5.91 12.94
N ASP A 38 -5.73 -5.16 12.51
CA ASP A 38 -5.55 -4.00 11.61
C ASP A 38 -4.54 -2.95 12.13
N HIS A 39 -4.25 -2.96 13.44
CA HIS A 39 -3.39 -2.00 14.11
C HIS A 39 -2.25 -2.62 14.95
N ALA A 40 -2.04 -3.94 14.93
CA ALA A 40 -1.02 -4.59 15.76
C ALA A 40 -0.41 -5.85 15.09
N PRO A 41 0.93 -6.01 15.07
CA PRO A 41 1.59 -7.20 14.53
C PRO A 41 1.59 -8.37 15.55
N SER A 42 1.88 -9.58 15.05
CA SER A 42 2.09 -10.81 15.84
C SER A 42 3.58 -11.21 15.85
N ALA A 43 3.96 -12.25 16.60
CA ALA A 43 5.36 -12.72 16.67
C ALA A 43 5.89 -13.19 15.29
N GLN A 44 7.21 -13.03 15.07
CA GLN A 44 7.85 -13.28 13.78
C GLN A 44 8.46 -14.68 13.64
N GLY A 45 8.49 -15.48 14.70
CA GLY A 45 8.83 -16.89 14.56
C GLY A 45 10.33 -17.16 14.44
N ASN A 46 11.25 -16.54 15.19
CA ASN A 46 12.69 -16.87 15.12
C ASN A 46 13.36 -17.27 16.46
N LEU A 47 13.75 -18.55 16.62
CA LEU A 47 14.47 -19.05 17.81
C LEU A 47 16.00 -18.98 17.69
N ALA A 48 16.54 -18.79 16.48
CA ALA A 48 17.96 -18.90 16.18
C ALA A 48 18.61 -17.53 16.00
N ALA A 49 18.47 -16.64 16.99
CA ALA A 49 19.15 -15.34 17.10
C ALA A 49 19.27 -14.55 15.76
N GLY A 50 18.26 -14.66 14.90
CA GLY A 50 18.14 -14.01 13.61
C GLY A 50 16.76 -13.37 13.48
N ASN A 51 16.54 -12.61 12.42
CA ASN A 51 15.20 -12.10 12.10
C ASN A 51 14.55 -13.05 11.10
N SER A 52 13.36 -13.56 11.40
CA SER A 52 12.54 -14.26 10.41
C SER A 52 12.17 -13.33 9.25
N PRO A 53 11.87 -13.88 8.06
CA PRO A 53 11.32 -13.04 7.00
C PRO A 53 10.02 -12.42 7.51
N VAL A 54 9.89 -11.11 7.29
CA VAL A 54 8.74 -10.29 7.70
C VAL A 54 7.42 -10.85 7.15
N TRP A 55 7.47 -11.42 5.94
CA TRP A 55 6.33 -12.06 5.29
C TRP A 55 6.61 -13.54 5.12
N HIS A 56 5.64 -14.37 5.52
CA HIS A 56 5.77 -15.82 5.50
C HIS A 56 4.41 -16.50 5.37
N GLY A 57 4.41 -17.75 4.90
CA GLY A 57 3.19 -18.55 4.71
C GLY A 57 2.66 -19.25 5.96
N ALA A 58 3.36 -19.19 7.10
CA ALA A 58 2.84 -19.78 8.33
C ALA A 58 1.53 -19.08 8.75
N SER A 59 0.54 -19.83 9.23
CA SER A 59 -0.74 -19.30 9.75
C SER A 59 -1.60 -18.55 8.71
N SER A 60 -2.00 -19.23 7.63
CA SER A 60 -2.88 -18.67 6.59
C SER A 60 -4.36 -18.53 6.99
N ALA A 61 -4.75 -19.08 8.14
CA ALA A 61 -6.11 -18.99 8.66
C ALA A 61 -6.50 -17.54 9.02
N ASN A 62 -7.81 -17.28 9.06
CA ASN A 62 -8.33 -15.96 9.44
C ASN A 62 -7.91 -15.54 10.85
N ASP A 63 -7.88 -16.49 11.79
CA ASP A 63 -7.43 -16.27 13.17
C ASP A 63 -5.90 -16.06 13.28
N GLY A 64 -5.18 -16.31 12.18
CA GLY A 64 -3.75 -16.13 12.03
C GLY A 64 -3.37 -14.84 11.32
N HIS A 65 -2.69 -14.96 10.18
CA HIS A 65 -2.22 -13.82 9.39
C HIS A 65 -3.14 -13.48 8.21
N ARG A 66 -4.16 -14.30 7.94
CA ARG A 66 -5.07 -14.14 6.80
C ARG A 66 -4.33 -13.96 5.46
N ASN A 67 -3.13 -14.55 5.37
CA ASN A 67 -2.23 -14.45 4.25
C ASN A 67 -2.04 -15.84 3.63
N ALA A 68 -2.39 -15.99 2.36
CA ALA A 68 -2.23 -17.24 1.60
C ALA A 68 -0.77 -17.50 1.15
N ALA A 69 0.21 -17.03 1.93
CA ALA A 69 1.64 -17.01 1.58
C ALA A 69 1.95 -16.23 0.28
N ALA A 70 1.12 -15.23 -0.05
CA ALA A 70 1.21 -14.48 -1.30
C ALA A 70 1.89 -13.09 -1.13
N GLN A 71 2.36 -12.79 0.08
CA GLN A 71 3.10 -11.55 0.37
C GLN A 71 4.61 -11.79 0.34
N TRP A 72 5.33 -10.88 -0.32
CA TRP A 72 6.79 -10.89 -0.38
C TRP A 72 7.35 -9.49 -0.59
N GLY A 73 8.63 -9.28 -0.31
CA GLY A 73 9.22 -7.97 -0.48
C GLY A 73 10.60 -7.81 0.14
N VAL A 74 11.01 -6.54 0.25
CA VAL A 74 12.26 -6.14 0.89
C VAL A 74 11.95 -5.16 2.00
N ARG A 75 12.42 -5.44 3.22
CA ARG A 75 12.39 -4.50 4.34
C ARG A 75 13.81 -4.25 4.85
N THR A 76 14.18 -2.97 4.96
CA THR A 76 15.43 -2.54 5.59
C THR A 76 15.16 -2.05 7.00
N LYS A 77 16.13 -2.18 7.90
CA LYS A 77 16.03 -1.72 9.29
C LYS A 77 16.80 -0.41 9.46
N GLU A 78 16.20 0.58 10.11
CA GLU A 78 16.88 1.80 10.55
C GLU A 78 18.07 1.45 11.44
N PHE A 79 19.20 2.10 11.20
CA PHE A 79 20.43 1.91 11.96
C PHE A 79 20.29 2.54 13.36
N GLY A 80 20.40 1.72 14.40
CA GLY A 80 20.34 2.17 15.80
C GLY A 80 18.95 2.57 16.32
N GLY A 81 17.94 2.71 15.45
CA GLY A 81 16.56 3.03 15.82
C GLY A 81 15.61 1.83 15.72
N SER A 82 14.30 2.07 15.66
CA SER A 82 13.23 1.06 15.50
C SER A 82 12.53 1.12 14.15
N GLY A 83 12.79 2.15 13.33
CA GLY A 83 12.17 2.34 12.02
C GLY A 83 12.62 1.36 10.95
N TYR A 84 11.93 1.40 9.80
CA TYR A 84 12.22 0.61 8.61
C TYR A 84 11.76 1.30 7.32
N ASN A 85 12.33 0.88 6.20
CA ASN A 85 11.76 1.13 4.87
C ASN A 85 11.36 -0.21 4.25
N GLN A 86 10.26 -0.24 3.49
CA GLN A 86 9.77 -1.47 2.89
C GLN A 86 9.24 -1.26 1.46
N LEU A 87 9.47 -2.26 0.63
CA LEU A 87 8.78 -2.50 -0.63
C LEU A 87 8.11 -3.87 -0.52
N LEU A 88 6.77 -3.89 -0.54
CA LEU A 88 5.92 -5.06 -0.37
C LEU A 88 5.11 -5.31 -1.64
N PHE A 89 5.07 -6.55 -2.08
CA PHE A 89 4.21 -7.09 -3.12
C PHE A 89 3.25 -8.10 -2.51
N ASP A 90 2.01 -8.09 -2.99
CA ASP A 90 0.98 -8.99 -2.53
C ASP A 90 0.24 -9.54 -3.75
N ASP A 91 0.53 -10.81 -4.05
CA ASP A 91 0.07 -11.52 -5.24
C ASP A 91 -1.19 -12.35 -4.97
N THR A 92 -1.94 -12.01 -3.91
CA THR A 92 -3.23 -12.66 -3.64
C THR A 92 -4.16 -12.50 -4.85
N ASP A 93 -4.76 -13.62 -5.28
CA ASP A 93 -5.60 -13.69 -6.47
C ASP A 93 -6.65 -12.56 -6.51
N ALA A 94 -6.71 -11.87 -7.66
CA ALA A 94 -7.58 -10.72 -7.92
C ALA A 94 -7.46 -9.54 -6.92
N GLN A 95 -6.43 -9.53 -6.07
CA GLN A 95 -6.18 -8.54 -5.03
C GLN A 95 -4.73 -8.05 -5.05
N GLY A 96 -4.17 -7.94 -6.25
CA GLY A 96 -2.80 -7.48 -6.47
C GLY A 96 -2.55 -6.12 -5.82
N ARG A 97 -1.44 -6.00 -5.09
CA ARG A 97 -1.06 -4.77 -4.40
C ARG A 97 0.46 -4.59 -4.35
N VAL A 98 0.89 -3.34 -4.43
CA VAL A 98 2.27 -2.92 -4.18
C VAL A 98 2.28 -1.81 -3.13
N GLN A 99 3.21 -1.85 -2.16
CA GLN A 99 3.40 -0.79 -1.17
C GLN A 99 4.88 -0.43 -1.04
N LEU A 100 5.19 0.86 -1.18
CA LEU A 100 6.46 1.47 -0.81
C LEU A 100 6.24 2.33 0.43
N ARG A 101 6.91 2.03 1.55
CA ARG A 101 6.69 2.73 2.83
C ARG A 101 7.98 3.02 3.58
N SER A 102 7.99 4.15 4.28
CA SER A 102 8.91 4.44 5.38
C SER A 102 8.10 4.57 6.68
N THR A 103 8.63 4.05 7.79
CA THR A 103 8.06 4.35 9.11
C THR A 103 8.22 5.82 9.47
N HIS A 104 9.20 6.51 8.89
CA HIS A 104 9.40 7.92 9.12
C HIS A 104 8.19 8.71 8.61
N ALA A 105 7.56 9.45 9.53
CA ALA A 105 6.33 10.20 9.30
C ALA A 105 5.18 9.38 8.68
N GLY A 106 5.14 8.05 8.87
CA GLY A 106 4.08 7.20 8.32
C GLY A 106 3.92 7.34 6.80
N SER A 107 5.01 7.54 6.07
CA SER A 107 4.98 7.93 4.66
C SER A 107 4.91 6.70 3.74
N GLU A 108 3.91 6.62 2.87
CA GLU A 108 3.74 5.49 1.95
C GLU A 108 3.09 5.85 0.61
N LEU A 109 3.44 5.06 -0.42
CA LEU A 109 2.75 4.93 -1.70
C LEU A 109 2.21 3.50 -1.80
N SER A 110 0.90 3.36 -1.88
CA SER A 110 0.21 2.06 -1.99
C SER A 110 -0.61 2.01 -3.29
N LEU A 111 -0.50 0.93 -4.06
CA LEU A 111 -1.16 0.71 -5.36
C LEU A 111 -1.97 -0.60 -5.35
N GLY A 112 -3.10 -0.64 -6.03
CA GLY A 112 -3.94 -1.83 -6.21
C GLY A 112 -4.98 -2.02 -5.10
N HIS A 113 -5.01 -3.22 -4.51
CA HIS A 113 -5.96 -3.59 -3.45
C HIS A 113 -5.50 -3.07 -2.08
N LEU A 114 -6.02 -1.91 -1.67
CA LEU A 114 -5.57 -1.24 -0.46
C LEU A 114 -6.22 -1.88 0.77
N ILE A 115 -5.40 -2.40 1.69
CA ILE A 115 -5.83 -3.03 2.94
C ILE A 115 -5.12 -2.43 4.15
N HIS A 116 -5.69 -2.62 5.33
CA HIS A 116 -4.94 -2.53 6.58
C HIS A 116 -3.86 -3.62 6.61
N SER A 117 -2.70 -3.33 7.19
CA SER A 117 -1.58 -4.27 7.23
C SER A 117 -0.78 -4.10 8.50
N ALA A 118 -0.47 -5.22 9.14
CA ALA A 118 0.41 -5.29 10.30
C ALA A 118 1.40 -6.45 10.09
N ASP A 119 2.61 -6.11 9.64
CA ASP A 119 3.62 -7.08 9.20
C ASP A 119 3.06 -8.11 8.20
N ASN A 120 2.96 -9.38 8.61
CA ASN A 120 2.49 -10.47 7.78
C ASN A 120 0.95 -10.56 7.69
N TYR A 121 0.24 -9.78 8.51
CA TYR A 121 -1.21 -9.79 8.59
C TYR A 121 -1.86 -9.02 7.44
N ARG A 122 -2.76 -9.70 6.71
CA ARG A 122 -3.69 -9.07 5.75
C ARG A 122 -4.98 -8.65 6.46
N GLY A 123 -5.11 -7.35 6.67
CA GLY A 123 -6.25 -6.76 7.35
C GLY A 123 -7.46 -6.51 6.46
N SER A 124 -8.37 -5.69 6.97
CA SER A 124 -9.60 -5.31 6.27
C SER A 124 -9.35 -4.40 5.06
N LEU A 125 -10.27 -4.42 4.10
CA LEU A 125 -10.24 -3.57 2.90
C LEU A 125 -10.42 -2.10 3.29
N ARG A 126 -9.53 -1.23 2.80
CA ARG A 126 -9.63 0.24 2.97
C ARG A 126 -9.85 1.01 1.66
N GLY A 127 -9.62 0.40 0.50
CA GLY A 127 -9.87 1.06 -0.79
C GLY A 127 -9.29 0.32 -1.98
N GLN A 128 -9.46 0.90 -3.17
CA GLN A 128 -8.89 0.41 -4.44
C GLN A 128 -8.26 1.57 -5.19
N GLY A 129 -7.11 1.35 -5.83
CA GLY A 129 -6.46 2.36 -6.69
C GLY A 129 -5.07 2.73 -6.19
N ALA A 130 -4.77 4.02 -6.12
CA ALA A 130 -3.48 4.54 -5.68
C ALA A 130 -3.66 5.49 -4.49
N GLU A 131 -2.83 5.33 -3.46
CA GLU A 131 -2.78 6.21 -2.30
C GLU A 131 -1.35 6.67 -2.07
N LEU A 132 -1.18 7.98 -1.90
CA LEU A 132 0.02 8.60 -1.34
C LEU A 132 -0.35 9.21 0.02
N ARG A 133 0.32 8.78 1.09
CA ARG A 133 0.07 9.22 2.47
C ARG A 133 1.37 9.66 3.14
N THR A 134 1.30 10.68 3.99
CA THR A 134 2.33 11.03 4.98
C THR A 134 1.70 11.82 6.13
N ASP A 135 2.22 11.68 7.34
CA ASP A 135 1.86 12.50 8.49
C ASP A 135 2.70 13.80 8.55
N ALA A 136 3.66 13.97 7.63
CA ALA A 136 4.48 15.19 7.49
C ALA A 136 4.03 16.04 6.28
N TYR A 137 4.85 17.01 5.87
CA TYR A 137 4.58 17.82 4.69
C TYR A 137 4.73 17.01 3.40
N GLY A 138 3.74 17.10 2.52
CA GLY A 138 3.77 16.56 1.16
C GLY A 138 3.88 17.67 0.11
N ALA A 139 4.59 17.40 -0.99
CA ALA A 139 4.64 18.28 -2.15
C ALA A 139 4.61 17.48 -3.46
N VAL A 140 3.73 17.87 -4.39
CA VAL A 140 3.70 17.40 -5.77
C VAL A 140 4.10 18.56 -6.68
N ARG A 141 5.13 18.39 -7.51
CA ARG A 141 5.69 19.46 -8.34
C ARG A 141 5.92 18.96 -9.76
N GLY A 142 5.38 19.68 -10.74
CA GLY A 142 5.62 19.46 -12.16
C GLY A 142 6.00 20.79 -12.81
N GLY A 143 7.25 20.93 -13.26
CA GLY A 143 7.74 22.19 -13.85
C GLY A 143 7.01 22.59 -15.13
N ALA A 144 6.40 21.62 -15.82
CA ALA A 144 5.56 21.84 -17.00
C ALA A 144 4.05 21.96 -16.66
N GLY A 145 3.69 21.93 -15.38
CA GLY A 145 2.30 21.91 -14.90
C GLY A 145 1.89 20.59 -14.25
N LEU A 146 0.69 20.58 -13.67
CA LEU A 146 0.05 19.41 -13.08
C LEU A 146 -1.34 19.25 -13.70
N LEU A 147 -1.66 18.04 -14.15
CA LEU A 147 -3.01 17.64 -14.55
C LEU A 147 -3.58 16.70 -13.48
N VAL A 148 -4.59 17.18 -12.76
CA VAL A 148 -5.38 16.37 -11.82
C VAL A 148 -6.77 16.22 -12.41
N SER A 149 -7.17 14.99 -12.72
CA SER A 149 -8.38 14.72 -13.48
C SER A 149 -9.12 13.51 -12.91
N SER A 150 -10.45 13.59 -12.91
CA SER A 150 -11.35 12.46 -12.67
C SER A 150 -11.90 11.85 -13.96
N TYR A 151 -11.51 12.37 -15.13
CA TYR A 151 -11.88 11.80 -16.42
C TYR A 151 -11.08 10.52 -16.67
N LYS A 152 -11.77 9.49 -17.14
CA LYS A 152 -11.14 8.23 -17.49
C LYS A 152 -10.28 8.40 -18.73
N VAL A 153 -9.05 7.91 -18.68
CA VAL A 153 -8.20 7.68 -19.84
C VAL A 153 -8.23 6.21 -20.23
N ALA A 154 -8.19 5.90 -21.53
CA ALA A 154 -7.99 4.55 -22.00
C ALA A 154 -6.56 4.10 -21.64
N HIS A 155 -6.48 3.00 -20.91
CA HIS A 155 -5.21 2.43 -20.47
C HIS A 155 -5.29 0.91 -20.51
N GLY A 156 -5.21 0.35 -21.72
CA GLY A 156 -5.23 -1.08 -21.97
C GLY A 156 -4.15 -1.48 -22.97
N ALA A 157 -3.97 -2.79 -23.17
CA ALA A 157 -2.96 -3.33 -24.08
C ALA A 157 -3.19 -2.91 -25.55
N THR A 158 -4.45 -2.70 -25.95
CA THR A 158 -4.84 -2.37 -27.33
C THR A 158 -5.04 -0.87 -27.57
N ASN A 159 -5.27 -0.07 -26.52
CA ASN A 159 -5.43 1.37 -26.62
C ASN A 159 -4.91 2.06 -25.35
N ARG A 160 -4.08 3.08 -25.55
CA ARG A 160 -3.46 3.85 -24.48
C ARG A 160 -3.45 5.32 -24.84
N ASP A 161 -4.29 6.10 -24.18
CA ASP A 161 -4.31 7.54 -24.35
C ASP A 161 -3.00 8.15 -23.83
N PRO A 162 -2.56 9.28 -24.40
CA PRO A 162 -1.40 10.02 -23.89
C PRO A 162 -1.56 10.39 -22.42
N ALA A 163 -0.46 10.37 -21.65
CA ALA A 163 -0.49 10.67 -20.21
C ALA A 163 -1.03 12.08 -19.87
N GLY A 164 -1.00 13.00 -20.84
CA GLY A 164 -1.52 14.37 -20.69
C GLY A 164 -2.84 14.61 -21.42
N ASP A 165 -3.54 13.57 -21.90
CA ASP A 165 -4.84 13.78 -22.52
C ASP A 165 -5.86 14.36 -21.52
N ASN A 166 -6.51 15.44 -21.95
CA ASN A 166 -7.51 16.16 -21.16
C ASN A 166 -8.59 16.76 -22.08
N ALA A 167 -8.93 16.08 -23.18
CA ALA A 167 -9.93 16.57 -24.14
C ALA A 167 -11.26 16.96 -23.47
N ALA A 168 -11.73 16.16 -22.51
CA ALA A 168 -12.95 16.43 -21.75
C ALA A 168 -12.83 17.69 -20.88
N GLY A 169 -11.72 17.85 -20.15
CA GLY A 169 -11.49 19.04 -19.33
C GLY A 169 -11.35 20.31 -20.17
N ILE A 170 -10.68 20.23 -21.32
CA ILE A 170 -10.60 21.34 -22.28
C ILE A 170 -11.98 21.72 -22.81
N ALA A 171 -12.83 20.74 -23.13
CA ALA A 171 -14.19 21.00 -23.60
C ALA A 171 -15.05 21.69 -22.52
N LEU A 172 -14.97 21.23 -21.26
CA LEU A 172 -15.65 21.87 -20.13
C LEU A 172 -15.19 23.32 -19.95
N MET A 173 -13.88 23.58 -20.01
CA MET A 173 -13.34 24.93 -19.91
C MET A 173 -13.82 25.85 -21.04
N LYS A 174 -13.90 25.35 -22.28
CA LYS A 174 -14.46 26.11 -23.42
C LYS A 174 -15.93 26.48 -23.19
N GLN A 175 -16.73 25.58 -22.61
CA GLN A 175 -18.12 25.87 -22.27
C GLN A 175 -18.22 26.93 -21.16
N ALA A 176 -17.37 26.86 -20.13
CA ALA A 176 -17.32 27.85 -19.06
C ALA A 176 -16.96 29.24 -19.59
N VAL A 177 -15.99 29.34 -20.51
CA VAL A 177 -15.64 30.60 -21.19
C VAL A 177 -16.84 31.17 -21.94
N LYS A 178 -17.50 30.35 -22.77
CA LYS A 178 -18.68 30.79 -23.54
C LYS A 178 -19.83 31.25 -22.64
N LEU A 179 -20.04 30.58 -21.51
CA LEU A 179 -21.03 30.99 -20.52
C LEU A 179 -20.68 32.35 -19.90
N GLY A 180 -19.41 32.55 -19.56
CA GLY A 180 -18.89 33.83 -19.06
C GLY A 180 -19.08 34.97 -20.06
N GLU A 181 -18.78 34.73 -21.34
CA GLU A 181 -19.01 35.70 -22.43
C GLU A 181 -20.50 36.06 -22.54
N THR A 182 -21.37 35.05 -22.52
CA THR A 182 -22.83 35.25 -22.64
C THR A 182 -23.37 36.10 -21.50
N PHE A 183 -22.94 35.84 -20.26
CA PHE A 183 -23.35 36.66 -19.11
C PHE A 183 -22.72 38.04 -19.12
N SER A 184 -21.49 38.19 -19.59
CA SER A 184 -20.85 39.51 -19.76
C SER A 184 -21.62 40.37 -20.77
N GLU A 185 -22.07 39.79 -21.89
CA GLU A 185 -22.90 40.51 -22.87
C GLU A 185 -24.29 40.88 -22.33
N ALA A 186 -24.92 39.99 -21.55
CA ALA A 186 -26.15 40.31 -20.85
C ALA A 186 -25.94 41.46 -19.85
N ALA A 187 -24.85 41.45 -19.08
CA ALA A 187 -24.52 42.50 -18.13
C ALA A 187 -24.35 43.86 -18.83
N LYS A 188 -23.61 43.91 -19.95
CA LYS A 188 -23.47 45.12 -20.78
C LYS A 188 -24.82 45.63 -21.28
N THR A 189 -25.65 44.71 -21.78
CA THR A 189 -27.00 45.03 -22.29
C THR A 189 -27.88 45.65 -21.21
N HIS A 190 -27.76 45.16 -19.98
CA HIS A 190 -28.50 45.65 -18.82
C HIS A 190 -27.76 46.72 -18.00
N GLN A 191 -26.68 47.29 -18.54
CA GLN A 191 -25.86 48.34 -17.89
C GLN A 191 -25.37 47.99 -16.48
N THR A 192 -25.10 46.71 -16.24
CA THR A 192 -24.46 46.24 -15.01
C THR A 192 -22.95 46.02 -15.24
N VAL A 193 -22.23 45.55 -14.22
CA VAL A 193 -20.77 45.34 -14.30
C VAL A 193 -20.46 44.13 -15.16
N ALA A 194 -19.74 44.35 -16.27
CA ALA A 194 -19.28 43.30 -17.17
C ALA A 194 -18.04 42.57 -16.64
N LEU A 195 -17.78 41.37 -17.15
CA LEU A 195 -16.52 40.65 -16.90
C LEU A 195 -15.35 41.45 -17.52
N ALA A 196 -14.30 41.69 -16.73
CA ALA A 196 -13.10 42.43 -17.12
C ALA A 196 -12.23 41.67 -18.14
#